data_AF-A0A8T7G9B0-F1
#
_entry.id   AF-A0A8T7G9B0-F1
#
_cell.length_a   1.000
_cell.length_b   1.000
_cell.length_c   1.000
_cell.angle_alpha   90.00
_cell.angle_beta   90.00
_cell.angle_gamma   90.00
#
_symmetry.space_group_name_H-M   'P 1'
#
loop_
_entity.id
_entity.type
_entity.pdbx_description
1 polymer ?
#
loop_
_entity_poly.entity_id
_entity_poly.type
_entity_poly.pdbx_seq_one_letter_code
_entity_poly.pdbx_strand_id
1 'polypeptide(L)'
;DLAAAVAAGQVEPVMVGGMDVGRSHNLTEIIVLGVTNTNQLPYRLGISLDRVEFDDQKAVVTKIMEKLPVLRFFIDRNGLGMQMAEDMEKLYPIKVEGMTFTQPSKELWSVELKLRLQRKQLPLPVDKDLSYQIHSIRKKITGSKKATFDTQANERHHADKYWALALAAWTVAAPPPDQEEIEVYDEPVDISPL
;
A
#
# COMPACT_ATOMS: atom_id res chain seq x y z
N ASP A 1 -1.03 12.90 -21.02
CA ASP A 1 -1.37 13.27 -19.63
C ASP A 1 -2.45 12.32 -19.13
N LEU A 2 -2.33 11.80 -17.90
CA LEU A 2 -3.25 10.80 -17.34
C LEU A 2 -4.66 11.37 -17.17
N ALA A 3 -4.79 12.63 -16.75
CA ALA A 3 -6.09 13.29 -16.61
C ALA A 3 -6.83 13.36 -17.97
N ALA A 4 -6.10 13.65 -19.05
CA ALA A 4 -6.67 13.64 -20.40
C ALA A 4 -7.11 12.23 -20.84
N ALA A 5 -6.35 11.19 -20.49
CA ALA A 5 -6.73 9.80 -20.79
C ALA A 5 -7.99 9.38 -20.02
N VAL A 6 -8.15 9.80 -18.76
CA VAL A 6 -9.38 9.61 -17.97
C VAL A 6 -10.55 10.31 -18.64
N ALA A 7 -10.40 11.60 -18.99
CA ALA A 7 -11.44 12.39 -19.62
C ALA A 7 -11.88 11.83 -20.99
N ALA A 8 -10.94 11.23 -21.73
CA ALA A 8 -11.20 10.57 -23.00
C ALA A 8 -11.74 9.13 -22.86
N GLY A 9 -11.92 8.62 -21.63
CA GLY A 9 -12.37 7.25 -21.37
C GLY A 9 -11.39 6.16 -21.82
N GLN A 10 -10.11 6.50 -21.97
CA GLN A 10 -9.05 5.57 -22.39
C GLN A 10 -8.51 4.73 -21.23
N VAL A 11 -8.75 5.18 -20.00
CA VAL A 11 -8.41 4.51 -18.74
C VAL A 11 -9.59 4.58 -17.77
N GLU A 12 -9.44 3.99 -16.59
CA GLU A 12 -10.52 3.85 -15.62
C GLU A 12 -11.03 5.22 -15.14
N PRO A 13 -12.35 5.37 -14.90
CA PRO A 13 -12.93 6.62 -14.41
C PRO A 13 -12.80 6.80 -12.90
N VAL A 14 -12.32 5.78 -12.18
CA VAL A 14 -12.15 5.79 -10.73
C VAL A 14 -10.72 5.37 -10.41
N MET A 15 -10.10 6.08 -9.48
CA MET A 15 -8.71 5.86 -9.08
C MET A 15 -8.61 5.72 -7.55
N VAL A 16 -7.60 5.00 -7.11
CA VAL A 16 -7.20 4.92 -5.70
C VAL A 16 -5.70 5.08 -5.56
N GLY A 17 -5.21 5.50 -4.41
CA GLY A 17 -3.78 5.74 -4.25
C GLY A 17 -3.21 5.51 -2.86
N GLY A 18 -1.90 5.55 -2.81
CA GLY A 18 -1.10 5.32 -1.61
C GLY A 18 0.16 6.17 -1.64
N MET A 19 0.60 6.65 -0.48
CA MET A 19 1.81 7.43 -0.30
C MET A 19 2.62 6.90 0.89
N ASP A 20 3.89 6.59 0.64
CA ASP A 20 4.90 6.38 1.68
C ASP A 20 5.78 7.63 1.75
N VAL A 21 5.97 8.20 2.94
CA VAL A 21 6.55 9.52 3.14
C VAL A 21 8.02 9.41 3.56
N GLY A 22 8.91 9.95 2.71
CA GLY A 22 10.34 10.09 2.94
C GLY A 22 10.84 11.53 2.83
N ARG A 23 12.16 11.70 2.95
CA ARG A 23 12.83 12.99 2.70
C ARG A 23 14.33 12.80 2.49
N SER A 24 15.10 12.56 3.56
CA SER A 24 16.57 12.65 3.51
C SER A 24 17.25 11.39 2.97
N HIS A 25 16.91 10.24 3.55
CA HIS A 25 17.48 8.94 3.21
C HIS A 25 16.49 8.04 2.44
N ASN A 26 15.19 8.23 2.70
CA ASN A 26 14.11 7.52 2.01
C ASN A 26 13.46 8.45 1.00
N LEU A 27 12.92 7.89 -0.08
CA LEU A 27 12.12 8.63 -1.04
C LEU A 27 10.70 8.79 -0.51
N THR A 28 10.01 9.84 -0.95
CA THR A 28 8.55 9.83 -0.93
C THR A 28 8.06 9.17 -2.20
N GLU A 29 7.21 8.16 -2.07
CA GLU A 29 6.65 7.41 -3.19
C GLU A 29 5.13 7.56 -3.19
N ILE A 30 4.57 7.95 -4.33
CA ILE A 30 3.12 8.10 -4.54
C ILE A 30 2.71 7.19 -5.69
N ILE A 31 1.71 6.35 -5.44
CA ILE A 31 1.18 5.41 -6.42
C ILE A 31 -0.33 5.62 -6.58
N VAL A 32 -0.79 5.61 -7.84
CA VAL A 32 -2.21 5.65 -8.19
C VAL A 32 -2.54 4.46 -9.08
N LEU A 33 -3.60 3.75 -8.72
CA LEU A 33 -4.15 2.60 -9.42
C LEU A 33 -5.54 2.94 -9.98
N GLY A 34 -5.85 2.46 -11.17
CA GLY A 34 -7.20 2.49 -11.72
C GLY A 34 -8.07 1.42 -11.08
N VAL A 35 -9.36 1.69 -10.93
CA VAL A 35 -10.34 0.69 -10.46
C VAL A 35 -11.18 0.26 -11.65
N THR A 36 -11.05 -1.02 -12.03
CA THR A 36 -11.85 -1.59 -13.12
C THR A 36 -13.18 -2.14 -12.60
N ASN A 37 -14.10 -2.46 -13.50
CA ASN A 37 -15.31 -3.23 -13.16
C ASN A 37 -15.01 -4.73 -12.90
N THR A 38 -13.74 -5.12 -12.95
CA THR A 38 -13.25 -6.44 -12.57
C THR A 38 -12.40 -6.29 -11.31
N ASN A 39 -11.84 -7.37 -10.77
CA ASN A 39 -10.93 -7.28 -9.63
C ASN A 39 -9.52 -6.72 -9.98
N GLN A 40 -9.33 -6.14 -11.18
CA GLN A 40 -8.06 -5.57 -11.58
C GLN A 40 -7.86 -4.13 -11.11
N LEU A 41 -6.63 -3.84 -10.70
CA LEU A 41 -6.11 -2.54 -10.30
C LEU A 41 -4.88 -2.16 -11.14
N PRO A 42 -5.04 -1.76 -12.41
CA PRO A 42 -3.92 -1.37 -13.26
C PRO A 42 -3.18 -0.17 -12.68
N TYR A 43 -1.86 -0.25 -12.69
CA TYR A 43 -0.98 0.84 -12.26
C TYR A 43 -1.06 2.00 -13.26
N ARG A 44 -1.38 3.22 -12.79
CA ARG A 44 -1.59 4.39 -13.66
C ARG A 44 -0.60 5.52 -13.44
N LEU A 45 -0.09 5.68 -12.22
CA LEU A 45 0.87 6.72 -11.91
C LEU A 45 1.80 6.27 -10.80
N GLY A 46 3.08 6.56 -10.97
CA GLY A 46 4.12 6.45 -9.96
C GLY A 46 4.92 7.74 -9.93
N ILE A 47 5.10 8.32 -8.75
CA ILE A 47 5.95 9.50 -8.54
C ILE A 47 6.89 9.23 -7.38
N SER A 48 8.18 9.44 -7.63
CA SER A 48 9.25 9.35 -6.65
C SER A 48 9.83 10.74 -6.41
N LEU A 49 9.87 11.16 -5.15
CA LEU A 49 10.39 12.46 -4.74
C LEU A 49 11.62 12.26 -3.85
N ASP A 50 12.80 12.63 -4.36
CA ASP A 50 14.09 12.57 -3.65
C ASP A 50 14.40 13.91 -3.01
N ARG A 51 14.52 13.96 -1.67
CA ARG A 51 14.88 15.16 -0.90
C ARG A 51 14.02 16.40 -1.18
N VAL A 52 12.78 16.20 -1.62
CA VAL A 52 11.80 17.27 -1.85
C VAL A 52 11.25 17.77 -0.50
N GLU A 53 11.04 19.08 -0.38
CA GLU A 53 10.48 19.68 0.84
C GLU A 53 9.02 19.28 1.05
N PHE A 54 8.56 19.19 2.31
CA PHE A 54 7.23 18.66 2.60
C PHE A 54 6.10 19.47 1.97
N ASP A 55 6.24 20.79 1.87
CA ASP A 55 5.24 21.65 1.20
C ASP A 55 5.14 21.33 -0.30
N ASP A 56 6.27 21.06 -0.96
CA ASP A 56 6.30 20.65 -2.36
C ASP A 56 5.75 19.23 -2.55
N GLN A 57 6.06 18.30 -1.64
CA GLN A 57 5.45 16.96 -1.64
C GLN A 57 3.92 17.05 -1.51
N LYS A 58 3.44 17.92 -0.61
CA LYS A 58 2.02 18.21 -0.39
C LYS A 58 1.37 18.81 -1.63
N ALA A 59 2.05 19.73 -2.30
CA ALA A 59 1.57 20.31 -3.56
C ALA A 59 1.42 19.26 -4.66
N VAL A 60 2.35 18.29 -4.74
CA VAL A 60 2.26 17.17 -5.69
C VAL A 60 1.02 16.33 -5.43
N VAL A 61 0.80 15.86 -4.18
CA VAL A 61 -0.37 15.01 -3.88
C VAL A 61 -1.68 15.79 -4.01
N THR A 62 -1.72 17.07 -3.61
CA THR A 62 -2.87 17.97 -3.83
C THR A 62 -3.25 18.02 -5.32
N LYS A 63 -2.26 18.22 -6.20
CA LYS A 63 -2.50 18.25 -7.65
C LYS A 63 -3.04 16.94 -8.20
N ILE A 64 -2.59 15.79 -7.67
CA ILE A 64 -3.13 14.47 -8.02
C ILE A 64 -4.60 14.39 -7.64
N MET A 65 -4.94 14.77 -6.40
CA MET A 65 -6.31 14.73 -5.87
C MET A 65 -7.26 15.68 -6.60
N GLU A 66 -6.77 16.80 -7.12
CA GLU A 66 -7.53 17.76 -7.92
C GLU A 66 -7.74 17.32 -9.38
N LYS A 67 -6.74 16.69 -9.99
CA LYS A 67 -6.75 16.38 -11.43
C LYS A 67 -7.26 14.99 -11.76
N LEU A 68 -7.18 14.05 -10.82
CA LEU A 68 -7.60 12.67 -11.03
C LEU A 68 -8.86 12.35 -10.21
N PRO A 69 -9.71 11.43 -10.68
CA PRO A 69 -10.91 11.00 -9.96
C PRO A 69 -10.55 10.02 -8.83
N VAL A 70 -9.76 10.49 -7.87
CA VAL A 70 -9.33 9.68 -6.72
C VAL A 70 -10.51 9.53 -5.75
N LEU A 71 -10.86 8.28 -5.47
CA LEU A 71 -11.90 7.87 -4.54
C LEU A 71 -11.35 7.77 -3.11
N ARG A 72 -10.23 7.07 -2.95
CA ARG A 72 -9.56 6.79 -1.66
C ARG A 72 -8.05 6.91 -1.82
N PHE A 73 -7.38 7.46 -0.83
CA PHE A 73 -5.93 7.67 -0.83
C PHE A 73 -5.37 7.48 0.57
N PHE A 74 -4.42 6.57 0.74
CA PHE A 74 -3.83 6.26 2.04
C PHE A 74 -2.41 6.80 2.17
N ILE A 75 -2.07 7.35 3.33
CA ILE A 75 -0.75 7.96 3.59
C ILE A 75 -0.12 7.27 4.81
N ASP A 76 1.15 6.85 4.74
CA ASP A 76 1.87 6.44 5.95
C ASP A 76 1.94 7.63 6.92
N ARG A 77 1.30 7.50 8.10
CA ARG A 77 1.30 8.55 9.14
C ARG A 77 2.37 8.34 10.20
N ASN A 78 3.28 7.38 10.04
CA ASN A 78 4.40 7.19 10.95
C ASN A 78 5.49 8.25 10.73
N GLY A 79 6.13 8.67 11.82
CA GLY A 79 7.29 9.55 11.78
C GLY A 79 7.03 10.84 10.99
N LEU A 80 7.76 11.03 9.89
CA LEU A 80 7.69 12.23 9.04
C LEU A 80 6.33 12.38 8.33
N GLY A 81 5.59 11.30 8.15
CA GLY A 81 4.30 11.32 7.44
C GLY A 81 3.11 11.80 8.29
N MET A 82 3.27 11.95 9.61
CA MET A 82 2.17 12.32 10.51
C MET A 82 1.53 13.65 10.13
N GLN A 83 2.34 14.69 9.94
CA GLN A 83 1.86 16.01 9.56
C GLN A 83 1.27 16.00 8.13
N MET A 84 1.90 15.28 7.20
CA MET A 84 1.40 15.12 5.83
C MET A 84 0.01 14.48 5.82
N ALA A 85 -0.18 13.40 6.57
CA ALA A 85 -1.47 12.74 6.69
C ALA A 85 -2.54 13.67 7.27
N GLU A 86 -2.26 14.32 8.41
CA GLU A 86 -3.20 15.23 9.07
C GLU A 86 -3.63 16.38 8.15
N ASP A 87 -2.67 16.98 7.45
CA ASP A 87 -2.94 18.08 6.52
C ASP A 87 -3.79 17.64 5.33
N MET A 88 -3.50 16.46 4.77
CA MET A 88 -4.24 15.94 3.61
C MET A 88 -5.62 15.42 3.99
N GLU A 89 -5.80 14.86 5.20
CA GLU A 89 -7.11 14.54 5.78
C GLU A 89 -7.96 15.80 5.96
N LYS A 90 -7.38 16.91 6.43
CA LYS A 90 -8.10 18.19 6.54
C LYS A 90 -8.55 18.71 5.17
N LEU A 91 -7.72 18.59 4.15
CA LEU A 91 -8.04 19.05 2.79
C LEU A 91 -9.05 18.14 2.08
N TYR A 92 -8.98 16.83 2.33
CA TYR A 92 -9.81 15.82 1.64
C TYR A 92 -10.40 14.78 2.62
N PRO A 93 -11.28 15.20 3.54
CA PRO A 93 -11.70 14.39 4.71
C PRO A 93 -12.46 13.11 4.38
N ILE A 94 -13.02 13.00 3.18
CA ILE A 94 -13.75 11.80 2.73
C ILE A 94 -12.84 10.85 1.94
N LYS A 95 -11.74 11.37 1.38
CA LYS A 95 -10.92 10.64 0.40
C LYS A 95 -9.58 10.18 0.99
N VAL A 96 -9.00 10.95 1.90
CA VAL A 96 -7.67 10.68 2.46
C VAL A 96 -7.80 10.11 3.86
N GLU A 97 -6.96 9.12 4.18
CA GLU A 97 -6.80 8.58 5.52
C GLU A 97 -5.31 8.28 5.79
N GLY A 98 -4.82 8.68 6.95
CA GLY A 98 -3.52 8.26 7.47
C GLY A 98 -3.56 6.82 7.94
N MET A 99 -2.56 6.02 7.61
CA MET A 99 -2.45 4.62 7.98
C MET A 99 -1.26 4.41 8.91
N THR A 100 -1.49 3.82 10.08
CA THR A 100 -0.42 3.58 11.05
C THR A 100 0.34 2.31 10.70
N PHE A 101 1.63 2.42 10.42
CA PHE A 101 2.48 1.29 10.06
C PHE A 101 2.92 0.55 11.32
N THR A 102 2.22 -0.54 11.61
CA THR A 102 2.52 -1.50 12.68
C THR A 102 2.94 -2.83 12.09
N GLN A 103 3.56 -3.72 12.88
CA GLN A 103 3.89 -5.06 12.39
C GLN A 103 2.65 -5.81 11.85
N PRO A 104 1.49 -5.84 12.55
CA PRO A 104 0.29 -6.51 12.03
C PRO A 104 -0.26 -5.90 10.74
N SER A 105 -0.31 -4.57 10.61
CA SER A 105 -0.79 -3.92 9.39
C SER A 105 0.13 -4.17 8.21
N LYS A 106 1.45 -4.12 8.42
CA LYS A 106 2.46 -4.49 7.41
C LYS A 106 2.28 -5.92 6.89
N GLU A 107 2.01 -6.88 7.80
CA GLU A 107 1.69 -8.25 7.41
C GLU A 107 0.41 -8.32 6.58
N LEU A 108 -0.68 -7.71 7.07
CA LEU A 108 -1.97 -7.71 6.40
C LEU A 108 -1.88 -7.15 4.96
N TRP A 109 -1.27 -5.98 4.80
CA TRP A 109 -1.12 -5.34 3.49
C TRP A 109 -0.20 -6.13 2.55
N SER A 110 0.86 -6.72 3.09
CA SER A 110 1.77 -7.55 2.30
C SER A 110 1.12 -8.84 1.82
N VAL A 111 0.31 -9.48 2.66
CA VAL A 111 -0.45 -10.67 2.28
C VAL A 111 -1.46 -10.33 1.18
N GLU A 112 -2.23 -9.26 1.35
CA GLU A 112 -3.21 -8.82 0.36
C GLU A 112 -2.55 -8.46 -0.99
N LEU A 113 -1.48 -7.66 -0.96
CA LEU A 113 -0.75 -7.29 -2.17
C LEU A 113 -0.19 -8.53 -2.89
N LYS A 114 0.40 -9.47 -2.15
CA LYS A 114 0.89 -10.74 -2.70
C LYS A 114 -0.23 -11.54 -3.36
N LEU A 115 -1.39 -11.65 -2.72
CA LEU A 115 -2.54 -12.38 -3.28
C LEU A 115 -3.01 -11.73 -4.59
N ARG A 116 -3.11 -10.41 -4.66
CA ARG A 116 -3.46 -9.69 -5.89
C ARG A 116 -2.45 -9.92 -7.01
N LEU A 117 -1.16 -9.87 -6.71
CA LEU A 117 -0.09 -10.15 -7.67
C LEU A 117 -0.17 -11.58 -8.20
N GLN A 118 -0.35 -12.57 -7.33
CA GLN A 118 -0.50 -13.98 -7.72
C GLN A 118 -1.74 -14.22 -8.58
N ARG A 119 -2.84 -13.52 -8.29
CA ARG A 119 -4.09 -13.57 -9.06
C ARG A 119 -4.06 -12.73 -10.34
N LYS A 120 -2.94 -12.08 -10.66
CA LYS A 120 -2.79 -11.16 -11.80
C LYS A 120 -3.83 -10.02 -11.78
N GLN A 121 -4.21 -9.59 -10.59
CA GLN A 121 -5.19 -8.53 -10.34
C GLN A 121 -4.54 -7.14 -10.25
N LEU A 122 -3.23 -7.05 -10.42
CA LEU A 122 -2.51 -5.78 -10.32
C LEU A 122 -1.51 -5.70 -11.49
N PRO A 123 -1.98 -5.30 -12.70
CA PRO A 123 -1.10 -5.08 -13.85
C PRO A 123 -0.07 -3.99 -13.53
N LEU A 124 1.20 -4.39 -13.46
CA LEU A 124 2.33 -3.53 -13.13
C LEU A 124 3.03 -2.97 -14.37
N PRO A 125 3.67 -1.79 -14.28
CA PRO A 125 4.50 -1.27 -15.35
C PRO A 125 5.83 -2.04 -15.41
N VAL A 126 6.54 -1.91 -16.53
CA VAL A 126 7.93 -2.37 -16.65
C VAL A 126 8.84 -1.37 -15.92
N ASP A 127 8.86 -1.45 -14.59
CA ASP A 127 9.69 -0.67 -13.69
C ASP A 127 10.61 -1.62 -12.91
N LYS A 128 11.92 -1.47 -13.09
CA LYS A 128 12.92 -2.33 -12.48
C LYS A 128 13.04 -2.13 -10.98
N ASP A 129 12.90 -0.89 -10.50
CA ASP A 129 13.05 -0.57 -9.08
C ASP A 129 11.83 -1.05 -8.30
N LEU A 130 10.63 -0.85 -8.83
CA LEU A 130 9.41 -1.41 -8.26
C LEU A 130 9.48 -2.94 -8.23
N SER A 131 9.91 -3.56 -9.35
CA SER A 131 10.07 -5.01 -9.42
C SER A 131 11.08 -5.49 -8.38
N TYR A 132 12.23 -4.84 -8.26
CA TYR A 132 13.25 -5.18 -7.27
C TYR A 132 12.70 -5.10 -5.84
N GLN A 133 12.01 -4.01 -5.48
CA GLN A 133 11.44 -3.84 -4.15
C GLN A 133 10.35 -4.88 -3.84
N ILE A 134 9.50 -5.23 -4.80
CA ILE A 134 8.52 -6.32 -4.62
C ILE A 134 9.24 -7.64 -4.34
N HIS A 135 10.34 -7.93 -5.04
CA HIS A 135 11.12 -9.15 -4.85
C HIS A 135 12.05 -9.12 -3.64
N SER A 136 12.27 -7.98 -2.97
CA SER A 136 13.14 -7.90 -1.78
C SER A 136 12.38 -8.12 -0.47
N ILE A 137 11.05 -7.95 -0.44
CA ILE A 137 10.23 -8.17 0.75
C ILE A 137 10.21 -9.66 1.15
N ARG A 138 10.48 -9.94 2.43
CA ARG A 138 10.47 -11.29 3.00
C ARG A 138 9.61 -11.34 4.26
N LYS A 139 8.87 -12.46 4.41
CA LYS A 139 8.23 -12.83 5.66
C LYS A 139 9.31 -13.39 6.60
N LYS A 140 9.58 -12.72 7.72
CA LYS A 140 10.45 -13.21 8.81
C LYS A 140 9.54 -13.62 9.97
N ILE A 141 9.82 -14.76 10.60
CA ILE A 141 9.12 -15.19 11.82
C ILE A 141 10.02 -14.83 12.99
N THR A 142 9.54 -13.98 13.90
CA THR A 142 10.30 -13.60 15.11
C THR A 142 10.21 -14.71 16.16
N GLY A 143 11.11 -14.70 17.14
CA GLY A 143 11.08 -15.66 18.27
C GLY A 143 9.77 -15.66 19.07
N SER A 144 8.97 -14.59 18.96
CA SER A 144 7.62 -14.48 19.51
C SER A 144 6.52 -15.06 18.61
N LYS A 145 6.86 -15.85 17.58
CA LYS A 145 5.98 -16.41 16.54
C LYS A 145 5.18 -15.40 15.70
N LYS A 146 5.43 -14.10 15.85
CA LYS A 146 4.80 -13.06 15.02
C LYS A 146 5.58 -12.90 13.72
N ALA A 147 4.89 -12.73 12.59
CA ALA A 147 5.57 -12.49 11.34
C ALA A 147 5.83 -10.99 11.13
N THR A 148 7.00 -10.63 10.64
CA THR A 148 7.33 -9.31 10.12
C THR A 148 7.54 -9.40 8.61
N PHE A 149 7.14 -8.35 7.90
CA PHE A 149 7.51 -8.16 6.50
C PHE A 149 8.51 -7.03 6.45
N ASP A 150 9.71 -7.35 6.00
CA ASP A 150 10.81 -6.39 5.95
C ASP A 150 11.74 -6.73 4.78
N THR A 151 12.53 -5.73 4.40
CA THR A 151 13.62 -5.88 3.45
C THR A 151 14.67 -6.88 3.97
N GLN A 152 15.41 -7.48 3.04
CA GLN A 152 16.50 -8.36 3.39
C GLN A 152 17.56 -7.58 4.18
N ALA A 153 18.06 -8.14 5.29
CA ALA A 153 18.89 -7.40 6.26
C ALA A 153 20.21 -6.82 5.68
N ASN A 154 20.62 -7.27 4.49
CA ASN A 154 21.82 -6.82 3.80
C ASN A 154 21.52 -5.89 2.61
N GLU A 155 20.25 -5.59 2.34
CA GLU A 155 19.86 -4.67 1.27
C GLU A 155 19.59 -3.29 1.88
N ARG A 156 20.42 -2.32 1.52
CA ARG A 156 20.18 -0.90 1.82
C ARG A 156 19.07 -0.28 0.95
N HIS A 157 18.26 -1.12 0.28
CA HIS A 157 17.24 -0.66 -0.63
C HIS A 157 15.95 -0.42 0.13
N HIS A 158 15.54 0.85 0.18
CA HIS A 158 14.27 1.26 0.76
C HIS A 158 13.10 0.61 0.03
N ALA A 159 12.07 0.21 0.76
CA ALA A 159 10.87 -0.45 0.23
C ALA A 159 9.73 0.54 -0.02
N ASP A 160 10.05 1.82 -0.19
CA ASP A 160 9.08 2.91 -0.21
C ASP A 160 8.04 2.73 -1.33
N LYS A 161 8.46 2.26 -2.53
CA LYS A 161 7.53 1.99 -3.65
C LYS A 161 6.62 0.81 -3.32
N TYR A 162 7.16 -0.22 -2.67
CA TYR A 162 6.37 -1.36 -2.26
C TYR A 162 5.28 -0.96 -1.26
N TRP A 163 5.60 -0.12 -0.27
CA TRP A 163 4.64 0.31 0.73
C TRP A 163 3.60 1.27 0.15
N ALA A 164 3.99 2.22 -0.69
CA ALA A 164 3.04 3.06 -1.42
C ALA A 164 2.07 2.21 -2.28
N LEU A 165 2.57 1.14 -2.90
CA LEU A 165 1.75 0.22 -3.69
C LEU A 165 0.80 -0.59 -2.81
N ALA A 166 1.29 -1.09 -1.68
CA ALA A 166 0.51 -1.86 -0.71
C ALA A 166 -0.64 -1.01 -0.15
N LEU A 167 -0.38 0.26 0.21
CA LEU A 167 -1.40 1.21 0.63
C LEU A 167 -2.44 1.46 -0.47
N ALA A 168 -2.00 1.71 -1.70
CA ALA A 168 -2.90 1.95 -2.84
C ALA A 168 -3.80 0.73 -3.13
N ALA A 169 -3.27 -0.49 -3.03
CA ALA A 169 -4.05 -1.70 -3.21
C ALA A 169 -5.01 -1.97 -2.03
N TRP A 170 -4.62 -1.59 -0.81
CA TRP A 170 -5.40 -1.80 0.41
C TRP A 170 -6.68 -0.96 0.45
N THR A 171 -6.76 0.17 -0.27
CA THR A 171 -7.94 1.04 -0.28
C THR A 171 -9.22 0.35 -0.74
N VAL A 172 -9.09 -0.75 -1.49
CA VAL A 172 -10.17 -1.55 -2.08
C VAL A 172 -10.08 -3.02 -1.65
N ALA A 173 -9.33 -3.32 -0.60
CA ALA A 173 -9.34 -4.65 -0.01
C ALA A 173 -10.76 -4.96 0.46
N ALA A 174 -11.24 -6.16 0.12
CA ALA A 174 -12.43 -6.69 0.80
C ALA A 174 -12.11 -6.79 2.29
N PRO A 175 -13.12 -6.68 3.18
CA PRO A 175 -12.91 -7.11 4.57
C PRO A 175 -12.26 -8.51 4.54
N PRO A 176 -11.34 -8.82 5.46
CA PRO A 176 -10.83 -10.18 5.57
C PRO A 176 -12.05 -11.11 5.59
N PRO A 177 -12.02 -12.26 4.87
CA PRO A 177 -13.06 -13.26 5.06
C PRO A 177 -13.19 -13.46 6.57
N ASP A 178 -14.41 -13.37 7.09
CA ASP A 178 -14.68 -13.45 8.53
C ASP A 178 -13.72 -14.46 9.11
N GLN A 179 -12.86 -13.99 10.02
CA GLN A 179 -12.05 -14.91 10.80
C GLN A 179 -13.09 -15.66 11.63
N GLU A 180 -13.61 -16.76 11.12
CA GLU A 180 -14.18 -17.80 11.97
C GLU A 180 -13.11 -18.00 13.03
N GLU A 181 -13.42 -17.57 14.25
CA GLU A 181 -12.62 -17.89 15.41
C GLU A 181 -12.35 -19.38 15.32
N ILE A 182 -11.10 -19.74 15.07
CA ILE A 182 -10.68 -21.11 15.31
C ILE A 182 -10.78 -21.24 16.82
N GLU A 183 -11.95 -21.66 17.32
CA GLU A 183 -12.09 -22.22 18.64
C GLU A 183 -11.19 -23.46 18.66
N VAL A 184 -9.98 -23.26 19.16
CA VAL A 184 -9.11 -24.36 19.53
C VAL A 184 -9.77 -24.97 20.76
N TYR A 185 -10.59 -26.01 20.54
CA TYR A 185 -11.02 -26.89 21.61
C TYR A 185 -9.77 -27.62 22.11
N ASP A 186 -9.22 -27.15 23.23
CA ASP A 186 -8.18 -27.85 23.98
C ASP A 186 -8.86 -28.96 24.81
N GLU A 187 -9.51 -29.90 24.12
CA GLU A 187 -9.91 -31.14 24.76
C GLU A 187 -8.68 -32.06 24.82
N PRO A 188 -8.26 -32.52 26.01
CA PRO A 188 -7.23 -33.53 26.11
C PRO A 188 -7.75 -34.80 25.43
N VAL A 189 -7.06 -35.20 24.36
CA VAL A 189 -7.27 -36.51 23.73
C VAL A 189 -6.79 -37.58 24.71
N ASP A 190 -7.74 -38.15 25.46
CA ASP A 190 -7.52 -39.36 26.25
C ASP A 190 -7.42 -40.55 25.29
N ILE A 191 -6.20 -40.79 24.81
CA ILE A 191 -5.83 -42.09 24.25
C ILE A 191 -5.54 -43.03 25.43
N SER A 192 -6.59 -43.65 25.94
CA SER A 192 -6.45 -44.82 26.81
C SER A 192 -5.73 -45.93 26.04
N PRO A 193 -4.63 -46.50 26.57
CA PRO A 193 -3.99 -47.66 25.97
C PRO A 193 -4.79 -48.93 26.31
N LEU A 194 -5.37 -49.50 25.25
CA LEU A 194 -5.98 -50.84 25.10
C LEU A 194 -7.36 -51.07 25.74
#